data_AF-A0A0U1NRL0-F1
#
_entry.id   AF-A0A0U1NRL0-F1
#
_cell.length_a   1.000
_cell.length_b   1.000
_cell.length_c   1.000
_cell.angle_alpha   90.00
_cell.angle_beta   90.00
_cell.angle_gamma   90.00
#
_symmetry.space_group_name_H-M   'P 1'
#
loop_
_entity.id
_entity.type
_entity.pdbx_description
1 polymer ?
#
loop_
_entity_poly.entity_id
_entity_poly.type
_entity_poly.pdbx_seq_one_letter_code
_entity_poly.pdbx_strand_id
1 'polypeptide(L)'
;MSEEITFNQEYISYKPKKQKVFPVQEQDWKKIKDMISRCEKSERRSYKDISLVLLGGSISAILSLVALYNITNVASWIMNSNWIILICSLLIGIGFFYLDKQQNELQTLDIKQITEEMNYIEQKYDLTDKDQDAS
;
A
#
# COMPACT_ATOMS: atom_id res chain seq x y z
N MET A 1 4.26 -35.43 58.95
CA MET A 1 4.79 -34.11 58.54
C MET A 1 4.43 -33.95 57.08
N SER A 2 3.22 -33.47 56.83
CA SER A 2 2.61 -33.34 55.51
C SER A 2 2.59 -31.85 55.18
N GLU A 3 3.44 -31.43 54.24
CA GLU A 3 3.44 -30.07 53.72
C GLU A 3 2.25 -29.90 52.76
N GLU A 4 1.28 -29.09 53.16
CA GLU A 4 0.20 -28.64 52.29
C GLU A 4 0.77 -27.62 51.29
N ILE A 5 0.97 -28.07 50.06
CA ILE A 5 1.30 -27.20 48.93
C ILE A 5 0.03 -26.41 48.56
N THR A 6 -0.08 -25.20 49.09
CA THR A 6 -1.11 -24.23 48.70
C THR A 6 -0.68 -23.53 47.42
N PHE A 7 -1.11 -24.08 46.28
CA PHE A 7 -0.87 -23.48 44.97
C PHE A 7 -1.86 -22.32 44.75
N ASN A 8 -1.43 -21.10 45.10
CA ASN A 8 -2.18 -19.87 44.91
C ASN A 8 -2.25 -19.53 43.41
N GLN A 9 -3.31 -19.95 42.72
CA GLN A 9 -3.58 -19.51 41.35
C GLN A 9 -3.99 -18.03 41.38
N GLU A 10 -3.01 -17.13 41.31
CA GLU A 10 -3.23 -15.73 40.94
C GLU A 10 -3.70 -15.68 39.49
N TYR A 11 -4.98 -15.96 39.27
CA TYR A 11 -5.66 -15.71 38.01
C TYR A 11 -5.73 -14.18 37.86
N ILE A 12 -4.80 -13.60 37.11
CA ILE A 12 -4.83 -12.19 36.75
C ILE A 12 -6.04 -12.01 35.81
N SER A 13 -7.20 -11.77 36.43
CA SER A 13 -8.42 -11.43 35.73
C SER A 13 -8.19 -10.05 35.10
N TYR A 14 -7.85 -10.04 33.81
CA TYR A 14 -7.82 -8.82 33.01
C TYR A 14 -9.25 -8.26 33.00
N LYS A 15 -9.52 -7.26 33.85
CA LYS A 15 -10.75 -6.48 33.74
C LYS A 15 -10.76 -5.90 32.32
N PRO A 16 -11.83 -6.08 31.53
CA PRO A 16 -11.91 -5.47 30.21
C PRO A 16 -11.70 -3.96 30.39
N LYS A 17 -10.70 -3.39 29.71
CA LYS A 17 -10.48 -1.94 29.70
C LYS A 17 -11.79 -1.31 29.25
N LYS A 18 -12.44 -0.54 30.14
CA LYS A 18 -13.63 0.24 29.79
C LYS A 18 -13.27 1.07 28.55
N GLN A 19 -13.91 0.77 27.42
CA GLN A 19 -13.78 1.57 26.21
C GLN A 19 -14.27 2.98 26.54
N LYS A 20 -13.34 3.92 26.69
CA LYS A 20 -13.67 5.34 26.74
C LYS A 20 -13.93 5.75 25.29
N VAL A 21 -15.20 5.95 24.95
CA VAL A 21 -15.57 6.53 23.67
C VAL A 21 -15.27 8.02 23.77
N PHE A 22 -14.27 8.48 23.02
CA PHE A 22 -13.99 9.90 22.92
C PHE A 22 -14.95 10.50 21.90
N PRO A 23 -15.71 11.55 22.25
CA PRO A 23 -16.52 12.26 21.28
C PRO A 23 -15.59 12.93 20.26
N VAL A 24 -15.74 12.56 18.99
CA VAL A 24 -15.05 13.21 17.88
C VAL A 24 -16.00 14.25 17.30
N GLN A 25 -15.51 15.48 17.11
CA GLN A 25 -16.31 16.52 16.46
C GLN A 25 -16.50 16.18 14.98
N GLU A 26 -17.66 16.49 14.40
CA GLU A 26 -17.94 16.23 12.97
C GLU A 26 -16.89 16.85 12.03
N GLN A 27 -16.37 18.02 12.39
CA GLN A 27 -15.34 18.72 11.62
C GLN A 27 -14.03 17.92 11.58
N ASP A 28 -13.61 17.38 12.74
CA ASP A 28 -12.43 16.53 12.85
C ASP A 28 -12.64 15.20 12.12
N TRP A 29 -13.85 14.62 12.21
CA TRP A 29 -14.21 13.42 11.48
C TRP A 29 -14.11 13.60 9.96
N LYS A 30 -14.68 14.71 9.44
CA LYS A 30 -14.62 15.05 8.02
C LYS A 30 -13.18 15.28 7.56
N LYS A 31 -12.35 15.92 8.39
CA LYS A 31 -10.92 16.13 8.12
C LYS A 31 -10.15 14.81 8.05
N ILE A 32 -10.44 13.86 8.94
CA ILE A 32 -9.85 12.52 8.92
C ILE A 32 -10.26 11.78 7.64
N LYS A 33 -11.55 11.83 7.25
CA LYS A 33 -12.06 11.24 5.99
C LYS A 33 -11.37 11.82 4.75
N ASP A 34 -11.17 13.13 4.75
CA ASP A 34 -10.45 13.84 3.69
C ASP A 34 -8.95 13.49 3.65
N MET A 35 -8.29 13.32 4.79
CA MET A 35 -6.90 12.83 4.85
C MET A 35 -6.76 11.40 4.31
N ILE A 36 -7.67 10.49 4.68
CA ILE A 36 -7.64 9.09 4.25
C ILE A 36 -7.92 8.97 2.74
N SER A 37 -8.92 9.69 2.23
CA SER A 37 -9.23 9.71 0.79
C SER A 37 -8.12 10.33 -0.07
N ARG A 38 -7.34 11.29 0.48
CA ARG A 38 -6.12 11.79 -0.18
C ARG A 38 -5.01 10.73 -0.21
N CYS A 39 -4.88 9.93 0.84
CA CYS A 39 -3.92 8.82 0.88
C CYS A 39 -4.20 7.81 -0.25
N GLU A 40 -5.48 7.47 -0.47
CA GLU A 40 -5.92 6.56 -1.55
C GLU A 40 -5.46 7.00 -2.95
N LYS A 41 -5.41 8.32 -3.19
CA LYS A 41 -5.05 8.89 -4.50
C LYS A 41 -3.56 9.14 -4.69
N SER A 42 -2.79 9.29 -3.62
CA SER A 42 -1.40 9.77 -3.70
C SER A 42 -0.41 8.67 -4.06
N GLU A 43 -0.62 7.43 -3.65
CA GLU A 43 0.39 6.37 -3.79
C GLU A 43 0.42 5.74 -5.19
N ARG A 44 -0.64 5.88 -5.99
CA ARG A 44 -0.79 5.24 -7.30
C ARG A 44 0.02 5.85 -8.46
N ARG A 45 0.57 7.05 -8.31
CA ARG A 45 1.07 7.81 -9.49
C ARG A 45 2.54 7.55 -9.82
N SER A 46 3.41 7.35 -8.84
CA SER A 46 4.85 7.48 -9.10
C SER A 46 5.52 6.23 -9.67
N TYR A 47 5.17 5.03 -9.21
CA TYR A 47 5.89 3.80 -9.60
C TYR A 47 5.52 3.29 -10.99
N LYS A 48 4.24 3.38 -11.35
CA LYS A 48 3.76 3.06 -12.70
C LYS A 48 4.41 3.92 -13.77
N ASP A 49 4.54 5.23 -13.54
CA ASP A 49 5.15 6.13 -14.53
C ASP A 49 6.64 5.84 -14.70
N ILE A 50 7.36 5.57 -13.60
CA ILE A 50 8.79 5.20 -13.63
C ILE A 50 9.01 3.87 -14.36
N SER A 51 8.19 2.85 -14.07
CA SER A 51 8.29 1.54 -14.73
C SER A 51 7.98 1.63 -16.23
N LEU A 52 7.01 2.47 -16.63
CA LEU A 52 6.70 2.72 -18.04
C LEU A 52 7.89 3.36 -18.78
N VAL A 53 8.53 4.35 -18.16
CA VAL A 53 9.72 5.01 -18.73
C VAL A 53 10.88 4.01 -18.88
N LEU A 54 11.12 3.16 -17.89
CA LEU A 54 12.18 2.13 -17.93
C LEU A 54 11.91 1.06 -19.00
N LEU A 55 10.67 0.60 -19.13
CA LEU A 55 10.28 -0.34 -20.18
C LEU A 55 10.39 0.31 -21.57
N GLY A 56 9.99 1.56 -21.71
CA GLY A 56 10.17 2.34 -22.95
C GLY A 56 11.65 2.48 -23.33
N GLY A 57 12.51 2.78 -22.37
CA GLY A 57 13.97 2.80 -22.57
C GLY A 57 14.52 1.45 -23.01
N SER A 58 13.99 0.35 -22.47
CA SER A 58 14.38 -1.01 -22.87
C SER A 58 14.01 -1.30 -24.34
N ILE A 59 12.83 -0.88 -24.78
CA ILE A 59 12.40 -1.00 -26.19
C ILE A 59 13.30 -0.17 -27.10
N SER A 60 13.65 1.06 -26.68
CA SER A 60 14.58 1.92 -27.42
C SER A 60 15.98 1.30 -27.56
N ALA A 61 16.47 0.62 -26.52
CA ALA A 61 17.74 -0.10 -26.56
C ALA A 61 17.69 -1.27 -27.55
N ILE A 62 16.58 -2.04 -27.59
CA ILE A 62 16.36 -3.12 -28.57
C ILE A 62 16.42 -2.59 -30.00
N LEU A 63 15.71 -1.49 -30.29
CA LEU A 63 15.71 -0.88 -31.62
C LEU A 63 17.11 -0.41 -32.03
N SER A 64 17.85 0.17 -31.09
CA SER A 64 19.24 0.59 -31.31
C SER A 64 20.14 -0.60 -31.62
N LEU A 65 19.94 -1.73 -30.95
CA LEU A 65 20.70 -2.96 -31.15
C LEU A 65 20.42 -3.59 -32.53
N VAL A 66 19.15 -3.57 -32.97
CA VAL A 66 18.76 -4.00 -34.32
C VAL A 66 19.36 -3.09 -35.40
N ALA A 67 19.38 -1.78 -35.17
CA ALA A 67 19.99 -0.82 -36.09
C ALA A 67 21.51 -1.03 -36.19
N LEU A 68 22.19 -1.23 -35.06
CA LEU A 68 23.63 -1.48 -35.02
C LEU A 68 24.01 -2.83 -35.63
N TYR A 69 23.16 -3.85 -35.54
CA TYR A 69 23.42 -5.15 -36.17
C TYR A 69 23.48 -5.10 -37.71
N ASN A 70 22.80 -4.13 -38.32
CA ASN A 70 22.84 -3.91 -39.77
C ASN A 70 24.07 -3.11 -40.24
N ILE A 71 24.91 -2.62 -39.33
CA ILE A 71 26.10 -1.82 -39.65
C ILE A 71 27.34 -2.72 -39.56
N THR A 72 28.08 -2.84 -40.65
CA THR A 72 29.23 -3.76 -40.81
C THR A 72 30.51 -3.34 -40.07
N ASN A 73 30.53 -2.20 -39.36
CA ASN A 73 31.75 -1.66 -38.75
C ASN A 73 31.49 -0.95 -37.41
N VAL A 74 30.66 -1.56 -36.56
CA VAL A 74 30.38 -1.03 -35.21
C VAL A 74 31.50 -1.44 -34.25
N ALA A 75 32.04 -0.46 -33.53
CA ALA A 75 33.02 -0.72 -32.50
C ALA A 75 32.43 -1.61 -31.38
N SER A 76 33.13 -2.68 -31.01
CA SER A 76 32.61 -3.72 -30.09
C SER A 76 32.18 -3.17 -28.73
N TRP A 77 32.75 -2.05 -28.27
CA TRP A 77 32.36 -1.40 -27.03
C TRP A 77 30.91 -0.88 -27.06
N ILE A 78 30.45 -0.37 -28.21
CA ILE A 78 29.08 0.15 -28.39
C ILE A 78 28.07 -0.98 -28.29
N MET A 79 28.38 -2.12 -28.89
CA MET A 79 27.53 -3.32 -28.85
C MET A 79 27.40 -3.84 -27.42
N ASN A 80 28.52 -3.95 -26.69
CA ASN A 80 28.53 -4.40 -25.30
C ASN A 80 27.79 -3.43 -24.37
N SER A 81 27.98 -2.12 -24.54
CA SER A 81 27.25 -1.12 -23.75
C SER A 81 25.74 -1.20 -23.94
N ASN A 82 25.26 -1.40 -25.18
CA ASN A 82 23.82 -1.54 -25.45
C ASN A 82 23.22 -2.79 -24.81
N TRP A 83 23.94 -3.92 -24.83
CA TRP A 83 23.52 -5.14 -24.13
C TRP A 83 23.41 -4.94 -22.62
N ILE A 84 24.36 -4.24 -22.01
CA ILE A 84 24.35 -3.94 -20.58
C ILE A 84 23.15 -3.03 -20.24
N ILE A 85 22.93 -1.98 -21.02
CA ILE A 85 21.81 -1.05 -20.83
C ILE A 85 20.47 -1.80 -20.91
N LEU A 86 20.31 -2.68 -21.90
CA LEU A 86 19.11 -3.49 -22.08
C LEU A 86 18.86 -4.40 -20.87
N ILE A 87 19.88 -5.14 -20.41
CA ILE A 87 19.73 -6.05 -19.27
C ILE A 87 19.43 -5.27 -17.99
N CYS A 88 20.16 -4.17 -17.73
CA CYS A 88 19.95 -3.34 -16.56
C CYS A 88 18.55 -2.70 -16.55
N SER A 89 18.11 -2.11 -17.67
CA SER A 89 16.79 -1.48 -17.76
C SER A 89 15.66 -2.49 -17.62
N LEU A 90 15.84 -3.70 -18.14
CA LEU A 90 14.85 -4.78 -18.04
C LEU A 90 14.75 -5.32 -16.61
N LEU A 91 15.88 -5.56 -15.93
CA LEU A 91 15.87 -6.00 -14.52
C LEU A 91 15.25 -4.95 -13.59
N ILE A 92 15.62 -3.68 -13.76
CA ILE A 92 15.08 -2.58 -12.95
C ILE A 92 13.59 -2.37 -13.27
N GLY A 93 13.20 -2.42 -14.54
CA GLY A 93 11.81 -2.30 -14.98
C GLY A 93 10.91 -3.39 -14.41
N ILE A 94 11.35 -4.66 -14.46
CA ILE A 94 10.62 -5.79 -13.86
C ILE A 94 10.55 -5.65 -12.33
N GLY A 95 11.64 -5.24 -11.69
CA GLY A 95 11.67 -4.99 -10.24
C GLY A 95 10.63 -3.96 -9.80
N PHE A 96 10.57 -2.81 -10.48
CA PHE A 96 9.55 -1.80 -10.20
C PHE A 96 8.14 -2.27 -10.53
N PHE A 97 7.94 -3.03 -11.61
CA PHE A 97 6.64 -3.60 -11.93
C PHE A 97 6.13 -4.55 -10.85
N TYR A 98 7.02 -5.37 -10.29
CA TYR A 98 6.68 -6.28 -9.20
C TYR A 98 6.33 -5.53 -7.91
N LEU A 99 7.11 -4.51 -7.55
CA LEU A 99 6.82 -3.65 -6.40
C LEU A 99 5.50 -2.89 -6.56
N ASP A 100 5.21 -2.38 -7.76
CA ASP A 100 3.94 -1.71 -8.07
C ASP A 100 2.77 -2.68 -7.86
N LYS A 101 2.88 -3.93 -8.32
CA LYS A 101 1.85 -4.96 -8.10
C LYS A 101 1.63 -5.23 -6.61
N GLN A 102 2.70 -5.37 -5.82
CA GLN A 102 2.58 -5.60 -4.37
C GLN A 102 1.97 -4.41 -3.63
N GLN A 103 2.38 -3.18 -3.94
CA GLN A 103 1.85 -1.98 -3.29
C GLN A 103 0.36 -1.79 -3.60
N ASN A 104 -0.06 -2.09 -4.83
CA ASN A 104 -1.47 -1.99 -5.23
C ASN A 104 -2.39 -2.91 -4.40
N GLU A 105 -1.95 -4.12 -4.07
CA GLU A 105 -2.75 -5.07 -3.30
C GLU A 105 -2.83 -4.68 -1.82
N LEU A 106 -1.71 -4.28 -1.20
CA LEU A 106 -1.66 -3.95 0.23
C LEU A 106 -2.38 -2.63 0.55
N GLN A 107 -2.12 -1.56 -0.21
CA GLN A 107 -2.69 -0.24 0.10
C GLN A 107 -4.19 -0.17 -0.17
N THR A 108 -4.68 -0.89 -1.17
CA THR A 108 -6.11 -0.88 -1.52
C THR A 108 -6.96 -1.63 -0.49
N LEU A 109 -6.42 -2.69 0.11
CA LEU A 109 -7.11 -3.45 1.15
C LEU A 109 -7.23 -2.65 2.45
N ASP A 110 -6.13 -2.07 2.92
CA ASP A 110 -6.11 -1.34 4.19
C ASP A 110 -7.01 -0.09 4.16
N ILE A 111 -6.96 0.69 3.08
CA ILE A 111 -7.77 1.91 2.96
C ILE A 111 -9.26 1.57 2.80
N LYS A 112 -9.60 0.51 2.07
CA LYS A 112 -10.99 0.06 1.94
C LYS A 112 -11.54 -0.39 3.28
N GLN A 113 -10.80 -1.22 4.01
CA GLN A 113 -11.24 -1.70 5.32
C GLN A 113 -11.46 -0.54 6.30
N ILE A 114 -10.53 0.43 6.36
CA ILE A 114 -10.68 1.62 7.19
C ILE A 114 -11.91 2.43 6.77
N THR A 115 -12.15 2.60 5.48
CA THR A 115 -13.31 3.35 4.97
C THR A 115 -14.64 2.64 5.28
N GLU A 116 -14.66 1.30 5.18
CA GLU A 116 -15.81 0.48 5.55
C GLU A 116 -16.11 0.57 7.05
N GLU A 117 -15.11 0.48 7.92
CA GLU A 117 -15.28 0.68 9.36
C GLU A 117 -15.78 2.10 9.68
N MET A 118 -15.24 3.12 9.02
CA MET A 118 -15.71 4.49 9.19
C MET A 118 -17.18 4.66 8.80
N ASN A 119 -17.60 4.10 7.65
CA ASN A 119 -18.98 4.16 7.20
C ASN A 119 -19.92 3.37 8.13
N TYR A 120 -19.46 2.23 8.67
CA TYR A 120 -20.21 1.45 9.65
C TYR A 120 -20.45 2.26 10.95
N ILE A 121 -19.42 2.96 11.43
CA ILE A 121 -19.52 3.84 12.59
C ILE A 121 -20.54 4.96 12.34
N GLU A 122 -20.49 5.61 11.17
CA GLU A 122 -21.40 6.69 10.76
C GLU A 122 -22.86 6.20 10.76
N GLN A 123 -23.14 5.05 10.11
CA GLN A 123 -24.48 4.46 10.11
C GLN A 123 -25.00 4.13 11.51
N LYS A 124 -24.14 3.63 12.40
CA LYS A 124 -24.53 3.30 13.78
C LYS A 124 -24.98 4.53 14.56
N TYR A 125 -24.30 5.66 14.40
CA TYR A 125 -24.67 6.90 15.08
C TYR A 125 -25.90 7.56 14.45
N ASP A 126 -26.02 7.58 13.11
CA ASP A 126 -27.19 8.10 12.41
C ASP A 126 -28.51 7.36 12.75
N LEU A 127 -28.43 6.04 12.97
CA LEU A 127 -29.58 5.24 13.40
C LEU A 127 -29.97 5.52 14.85
N THR A 128 -28.97 5.79 15.70
CA THR A 128 -29.21 6.07 17.12
C THR A 128 -29.91 7.42 17.33
N ASP A 129 -29.60 8.42 16.50
CA ASP A 129 -30.30 9.73 16.52
C ASP A 129 -31.77 9.60 16.10
N LYS A 130 -32.05 8.81 15.06
CA LYS A 130 -33.43 8.59 14.58
C LYS A 130 -34.34 7.88 15.58
N ASP A 131 -33.78 6.96 16.37
CA ASP A 131 -34.53 6.26 17.41
C ASP A 131 -34.80 7.16 18.64
N GLN A 132 -33.97 8.19 18.87
CA GLN A 132 -34.18 9.19 19.92
C GLN A 132 -35.21 10.26 19.55
N ASP A 133 -35.28 10.65 18.27
CA ASP A 133 -36.29 11.61 17.77
C ASP A 133 -37.68 10.99 17.56
N ALA A 134 -37.79 9.65 17.55
CA ALA A 134 -39.04 8.91 17.39
C ALA A 134 -39.70 8.48 18.72
N SER A 135 -39.08 8.78 19.87
CA SER A 135 -39.59 8.51 21.23
C SER A 135 -40.04 9.78 21.94
#